data_AF-A0A964KJR1-F1
#
_entry.id   AF-A0A964KJR1-F1
#
_cell.length_a   1.000
_cell.length_b   1.000
_cell.length_c   1.000
_cell.angle_alpha   90.00
_cell.angle_beta   90.00
_cell.angle_gamma   90.00
#
_symmetry.space_group_name_H-M   'P 1'
#
loop_
_entity.id
_entity.type
_entity.pdbx_description
1 polymer ?
#
loop_
_entity_poly.entity_id
_entity_poly.type
_entity_poly.pdbx_seq_one_letter_code
_entity_poly.pdbx_strand_id
1 'polypeptide(L)'
;MGDEGRGIPTIIEMAHLTRFDIVVANAGFMRALLNEAIHHTDHRDAFGLRLARQPLMQNVLADLAIETEAAMLVAFRLARAFDRRASDPTEAGIARPLTPIAKYWSCKRVPAVAVEAMKCLGGAGYVEESPLARFYREAPLNSIWEGSGNVICLDVLRTMQREPDAFAALMTMLDARANADPRLSQTLRVIRDLLADPGTLEWHARVVVERLACAVQYALLSEHAANPTPQ
;
A
#
# COMPACT_ATOMS: atom_id res chain seq x y z
N MET A 1 10.09 -28.66 -6.84
CA MET A 1 11.26 -28.58 -7.74
C MET A 1 10.78 -28.87 -9.15
N GLY A 2 11.12 -28.02 -10.12
CA GLY A 2 10.68 -28.14 -11.52
C GLY A 2 11.83 -28.53 -12.45
N ASP A 3 11.59 -28.47 -13.76
CA ASP A 3 12.56 -28.88 -14.78
C ASP A 3 13.80 -27.96 -14.85
N GLU A 4 14.92 -28.52 -15.31
CA GLU A 4 16.16 -27.76 -15.55
C GLU A 4 15.90 -26.57 -16.49
N GLY A 5 16.47 -25.41 -16.17
CA GLY A 5 16.25 -24.17 -16.93
C GLY A 5 14.90 -23.46 -16.68
N ARG A 6 14.00 -24.04 -15.87
CA ARG A 6 12.68 -23.46 -15.54
C ARG A 6 12.59 -22.84 -14.15
N GLY A 7 13.73 -22.60 -13.49
CA GLY A 7 13.80 -22.08 -12.12
C GLY A 7 12.99 -20.80 -11.87
N ILE A 8 13.15 -19.76 -12.71
CA ILE A 8 12.40 -18.51 -12.57
C ILE A 8 10.87 -18.74 -12.69
N PRO A 9 10.36 -19.39 -13.75
CA PRO A 9 8.96 -19.78 -13.82
C PRO A 9 8.47 -20.62 -12.62
N THR A 10 9.31 -21.49 -12.07
CA THR A 10 8.94 -22.33 -10.92
C THR A 10 8.76 -21.53 -9.63
N ILE A 11 9.56 -20.47 -9.41
CA ILE A 11 9.50 -19.69 -8.15
C ILE A 11 8.62 -18.45 -8.24
N ILE A 12 8.15 -18.06 -9.43
CA ILE A 12 7.42 -16.79 -9.58
C ILE A 12 6.07 -16.80 -8.86
N GLU A 13 5.41 -17.97 -8.78
CA GLU A 13 4.17 -18.14 -8.01
C GLU A 13 4.44 -18.01 -6.50
N MET A 14 5.51 -18.64 -6.02
CA MET A 14 5.97 -18.49 -4.64
C MET A 14 6.28 -17.02 -4.31
N ALA A 15 6.99 -16.33 -5.22
CA ALA A 15 7.31 -14.92 -5.08
C ALA A 15 6.04 -14.05 -4.94
N HIS A 16 4.97 -14.34 -5.68
CA HIS A 16 3.71 -13.61 -5.49
C HIS A 16 3.08 -13.81 -4.12
N LEU A 17 3.16 -15.03 -3.57
CA LEU A 17 2.67 -15.30 -2.21
C LEU A 17 3.51 -14.56 -1.16
N THR A 18 4.84 -14.56 -1.28
CA THR A 18 5.70 -13.83 -0.33
C THR A 18 5.55 -12.32 -0.45
N ARG A 19 5.26 -11.76 -1.64
CA ARG A 19 4.88 -10.35 -1.79
C ARG A 19 3.57 -10.02 -1.11
N PHE A 20 2.61 -10.94 -1.17
CA PHE A 20 1.36 -10.79 -0.43
C PHE A 20 1.62 -10.77 1.08
N ASP A 21 2.46 -11.67 1.60
CA ASP A 21 2.85 -11.68 3.01
C ASP A 21 3.49 -10.34 3.42
N ILE A 22 4.34 -9.76 2.57
CA ILE A 22 4.93 -8.44 2.80
C ILE A 22 3.86 -7.36 2.92
N VAL A 23 2.85 -7.36 2.05
CA VAL A 23 1.75 -6.39 2.08
C VAL A 23 0.97 -6.49 3.39
N VAL A 24 0.64 -7.72 3.82
CA VAL A 24 -0.05 -7.97 5.09
C VAL A 24 0.81 -7.55 6.28
N ALA A 25 2.10 -7.94 6.29
CA ALA A 25 3.04 -7.58 7.34
C ALA A 25 3.20 -6.07 7.46
N ASN A 26 3.35 -5.35 6.35
CA ASN A 26 3.47 -3.89 6.34
C ASN A 26 2.22 -3.20 6.88
N ALA A 27 1.03 -3.69 6.52
CA ALA A 27 -0.23 -3.14 7.03
C ALA A 27 -0.34 -3.32 8.55
N GLY A 28 -0.02 -4.53 9.05
CA GLY A 28 0.08 -4.79 10.49
C GLY A 28 1.14 -3.91 11.17
N PHE A 29 2.25 -3.62 10.48
CA PHE A 29 3.31 -2.78 11.00
C PHE A 29 2.86 -1.34 11.21
N MET A 30 2.26 -0.75 10.18
CA MET A 30 1.69 0.60 10.25
C MET A 30 0.64 0.69 11.35
N ARG A 31 -0.20 -0.35 11.50
CA ARG A 31 -1.19 -0.41 12.58
C ARG A 31 -0.57 -0.42 13.96
N ALA A 32 0.49 -1.21 14.18
CA ALA A 32 1.19 -1.23 15.46
C ALA A 32 1.83 0.13 15.78
N LEU A 33 2.49 0.76 14.79
CA LEU A 33 3.09 2.09 14.92
C LEU A 33 2.06 3.17 15.28
N LEU A 34 0.91 3.18 14.59
CA LEU A 34 -0.17 4.12 14.86
C LEU A 34 -0.75 3.92 16.26
N ASN A 35 -0.96 2.68 16.69
CA ASN A 35 -1.53 2.39 18.01
C ASN A 35 -0.65 2.95 19.14
N GLU A 36 0.67 2.78 19.04
CA GLU A 36 1.61 3.34 20.00
C GLU A 36 1.59 4.88 19.99
N ALA A 37 1.55 5.49 18.80
CA ALA A 37 1.47 6.94 18.66
C ALA A 37 0.18 7.52 19.26
N ILE A 38 -0.98 6.92 18.97
CA ILE A 38 -2.26 7.32 19.55
C ILE A 38 -2.26 7.12 21.05
N HIS A 39 -1.85 5.95 21.52
CA HIS A 39 -1.83 5.64 22.95
C HIS A 39 -0.95 6.64 23.72
N HIS A 40 0.26 6.93 23.23
CA HIS A 40 1.15 7.90 23.86
C HIS A 40 0.52 9.30 23.89
N THR A 41 -0.01 9.76 22.76
CA THR A 41 -0.53 11.13 22.63
C THR A 41 -1.83 11.35 23.41
N ASP A 42 -2.61 10.30 23.67
CA ASP A 42 -3.82 10.36 24.50
C ASP A 42 -3.52 10.45 26.02
N HIS A 43 -2.28 10.16 26.43
CA HIS A 43 -1.84 10.19 27.83
C HIS A 43 -0.78 11.24 28.12
N ARG A 44 -0.13 11.80 27.09
CA ARG A 44 0.93 12.80 27.25
C ARG A 44 0.34 14.20 27.20
N ASP A 45 0.66 15.02 28.20
CA ASP A 45 0.33 16.44 28.20
C ASP A 45 1.47 17.28 27.61
N ALA A 46 1.09 18.32 26.85
CA ALA A 46 1.96 19.42 26.47
C ALA A 46 1.13 20.69 26.32
N PHE A 47 1.67 21.81 26.78
CA PHE A 47 1.00 23.12 26.70
C PHE A 47 -0.41 23.11 27.32
N GLY A 48 -0.59 22.38 28.42
CA GLY A 48 -1.83 22.36 29.21
C GLY A 48 -2.96 21.46 28.68
N LEU A 49 -2.73 20.70 27.60
CA LEU A 49 -3.70 19.73 27.05
C LEU A 49 -3.02 18.40 26.72
N ARG A 50 -3.83 17.33 26.63
CA ARG A 50 -3.41 16.07 26.00
C ARG A 50 -2.91 16.36 24.58
N LEU A 51 -1.81 15.73 24.17
CA LEU A 51 -1.27 15.89 22.82
C LEU A 51 -2.30 15.53 21.76
N ALA A 52 -3.09 14.47 21.95
CA ALA A 52 -4.18 14.08 21.04
C ALA A 52 -5.30 15.13 20.89
N ARG A 53 -5.35 16.14 21.78
CA ARG A 53 -6.30 17.27 21.72
C ARG A 53 -5.71 18.52 21.08
N GLN A 54 -4.40 18.53 20.78
CA GLN A 54 -3.77 19.62 20.06
C GLN A 54 -4.13 19.50 18.56
N PRO A 55 -4.72 20.53 17.93
CA PRO A 55 -5.14 20.45 16.53
C PRO A 55 -4.03 20.04 15.56
N LEU A 56 -2.79 20.48 15.82
CA LEU A 56 -1.63 20.11 15.00
C LEU A 56 -1.31 18.61 15.09
N MET A 57 -1.42 18.02 16.29
CA MET A 57 -1.20 16.58 16.47
C MET A 57 -2.35 15.76 15.87
N GLN A 58 -3.59 16.26 15.95
CA GLN A 58 -4.74 15.61 15.30
C GLN A 58 -4.55 15.47 13.79
N ASN A 59 -3.99 16.49 13.12
CA ASN A 59 -3.67 16.41 11.71
C ASN A 59 -2.67 15.28 11.41
N VAL A 60 -1.58 15.19 12.19
CA VAL A 60 -0.56 14.14 12.02
C VAL A 60 -1.15 12.75 12.27
N LEU A 61 -1.90 12.56 13.36
CA LEU A 61 -2.52 11.28 13.68
C LEU A 61 -3.57 10.88 12.64
N ALA A 62 -4.33 11.83 12.11
CA ALA A 62 -5.30 11.59 11.05
C ALA A 62 -4.62 11.13 9.76
N ASP A 63 -3.52 11.75 9.35
CA ASP A 63 -2.75 11.33 8.17
C ASP A 63 -2.19 9.91 8.34
N LEU A 64 -1.59 9.61 9.50
CA LEU A 64 -1.11 8.26 9.81
C LEU A 64 -2.24 7.23 9.85
N ALA A 65 -3.42 7.60 10.36
CA ALA A 65 -4.60 6.75 10.37
C ALA A 65 -5.10 6.45 8.96
N ILE A 66 -5.22 7.46 8.10
CA ILE A 66 -5.65 7.29 6.70
C ILE A 66 -4.70 6.36 5.95
N GLU A 67 -3.38 6.57 6.09
CA GLU A 67 -2.39 5.69 5.44
C GLU A 67 -2.47 4.24 5.94
N THR A 68 -2.63 4.07 7.25
CA THR A 68 -2.74 2.74 7.88
C THR A 68 -4.02 2.01 7.45
N GLU A 69 -5.17 2.69 7.48
CA GLU A 69 -6.45 2.10 7.04
C GLU A 69 -6.42 1.74 5.56
N ALA A 70 -5.83 2.60 4.72
CA ALA A 70 -5.65 2.32 3.31
C ALA A 70 -4.80 1.07 3.06
N ALA A 71 -3.70 0.90 3.81
CA ALA A 71 -2.86 -0.30 3.73
C ALA A 71 -3.60 -1.57 4.17
N MET A 72 -4.38 -1.51 5.26
CA MET A 72 -5.19 -2.63 5.74
C MET A 72 -6.25 -3.05 4.72
N LEU A 73 -6.98 -2.09 4.14
CA LEU A 73 -7.98 -2.36 3.11
C LEU A 73 -7.36 -3.01 1.87
N VAL A 74 -6.20 -2.54 1.43
CA VAL A 74 -5.47 -3.17 0.31
C VAL A 74 -5.05 -4.60 0.65
N ALA A 75 -4.52 -4.84 1.86
CA ALA A 75 -4.13 -6.17 2.29
C ALA A 75 -5.31 -7.15 2.28
N PHE A 76 -6.47 -6.76 2.83
CA PHE A 76 -7.67 -7.60 2.82
C PHE A 76 -8.29 -7.76 1.42
N ARG A 77 -8.28 -6.70 0.61
CA ARG A 77 -8.72 -6.78 -0.78
C ARG A 77 -7.88 -7.80 -1.56
N LEU A 78 -6.57 -7.80 -1.33
CA LEU A 78 -5.64 -8.73 -1.95
C LEU A 78 -5.86 -10.15 -1.43
N ALA A 79 -6.03 -10.34 -0.11
CA ALA A 79 -6.38 -11.64 0.49
C ALA A 79 -7.62 -12.24 -0.17
N ARG A 80 -8.70 -11.46 -0.32
CA ARG A 80 -9.93 -11.87 -1.01
C ARG A 80 -9.66 -12.30 -2.47
N ALA A 81 -8.78 -11.58 -3.17
CA ALA A 81 -8.40 -11.92 -4.53
C ALA A 81 -7.67 -13.27 -4.59
N PHE A 82 -6.75 -13.50 -3.65
CA PHE A 82 -6.02 -14.76 -3.51
C PHE A 82 -6.95 -15.94 -3.17
N ASP A 83 -7.89 -15.77 -2.24
CA ASP A 83 -8.84 -16.81 -1.86
C ASP A 83 -9.73 -17.26 -3.03
N ARG A 84 -10.08 -16.33 -3.92
CA ARG A 84 -11.01 -16.55 -5.04
C ARG A 84 -10.34 -16.83 -6.38
N ARG A 85 -9.01 -16.68 -6.50
CA ARG A 85 -8.29 -16.79 -7.78
C ARG A 85 -8.49 -18.13 -8.51
N ALA A 86 -8.75 -19.20 -7.78
CA ALA A 86 -8.94 -20.54 -8.36
C ALA A 86 -10.34 -20.71 -9.00
N SER A 87 -11.34 -19.96 -8.54
CA SER A 87 -12.74 -20.07 -8.98
C SER A 87 -13.26 -18.84 -9.72
N ASP A 88 -12.53 -17.73 -9.68
CA ASP A 88 -12.93 -16.45 -10.26
C ASP A 88 -11.77 -15.83 -11.06
N PRO A 89 -11.81 -15.90 -12.41
CA PRO A 89 -10.79 -15.32 -13.28
C PRO A 89 -10.60 -13.81 -13.09
N THR A 90 -11.64 -13.09 -12.67
CA THR A 90 -11.55 -11.64 -12.41
C THR A 90 -10.70 -11.39 -11.17
N GLU A 91 -10.91 -12.15 -10.10
CA GLU A 91 -10.11 -12.04 -8.89
C GLU A 91 -8.66 -12.50 -9.10
N ALA A 92 -8.43 -13.54 -9.91
CA ALA A 92 -7.09 -13.91 -10.36
C ALA A 92 -6.41 -12.78 -11.15
N GLY A 93 -7.16 -12.17 -12.08
CA GLY A 93 -6.73 -11.04 -12.88
C GLY A 93 -6.39 -9.81 -12.03
N ILE A 94 -7.13 -9.54 -10.95
CA ILE A 94 -6.84 -8.43 -10.02
C ILE A 94 -5.64 -8.72 -9.14
N ALA A 95 -5.52 -9.93 -8.58
CA ALA A 95 -4.41 -10.30 -7.71
C ALA A 95 -3.05 -10.11 -8.39
N ARG A 96 -2.97 -10.43 -9.68
CA ARG A 96 -1.74 -10.43 -10.47
C ARG A 96 -1.01 -9.07 -10.55
N PRO A 97 -1.63 -7.95 -10.98
CA PRO A 97 -1.03 -6.62 -10.97
C PRO A 97 -1.12 -5.97 -9.58
N LEU A 98 -2.16 -6.24 -8.79
CA LEU A 98 -2.34 -5.58 -7.49
C LEU A 98 -1.24 -5.99 -6.49
N THR A 99 -0.78 -7.24 -6.52
CA THR A 99 0.28 -7.73 -5.62
C THR A 99 1.56 -6.89 -5.71
N PRO A 100 2.22 -6.75 -6.88
CA PRO A 100 3.39 -5.89 -7.00
C PRO A 100 3.09 -4.40 -6.73
N ILE A 101 1.93 -3.87 -7.15
CA ILE A 101 1.54 -2.48 -6.87
C ILE A 101 1.47 -2.22 -5.35
N ALA A 102 0.75 -3.08 -4.62
CA ALA A 102 0.58 -2.98 -3.17
C ALA A 102 1.91 -3.17 -2.44
N LYS A 103 2.74 -4.12 -2.88
CA LYS A 103 4.06 -4.37 -2.31
C LYS A 103 4.97 -3.15 -2.46
N TYR A 104 5.06 -2.59 -3.67
CA TYR A 104 5.84 -1.38 -3.92
C TYR A 104 5.41 -0.23 -3.01
N TRP A 105 4.11 0.06 -2.98
CA TRP A 105 3.61 1.24 -2.30
C TRP A 105 3.71 1.11 -0.79
N SER A 106 3.25 0.00 -0.20
CA SER A 106 3.34 -0.22 1.24
C SER A 106 4.79 -0.14 1.72
N CYS A 107 5.72 -0.83 1.04
CA CYS A 107 7.15 -0.80 1.39
C CYS A 107 7.77 0.59 1.29
N LYS A 108 7.31 1.44 0.35
CA LYS A 108 7.76 2.84 0.25
C LYS A 108 7.23 3.69 1.41
N ARG A 109 6.04 3.37 1.95
CA ARG A 109 5.36 4.15 2.98
C ARG A 109 5.77 3.81 4.41
N VAL A 110 6.01 2.52 4.74
CA VAL A 110 6.31 2.09 6.12
C VAL A 110 7.43 2.91 6.79
N PRO A 111 8.58 3.21 6.15
CA PRO A 111 9.63 3.98 6.79
C PRO A 111 9.20 5.39 7.22
N ALA A 112 8.39 6.08 6.40
CA ALA A 112 7.90 7.41 6.73
C ALA A 112 6.89 7.37 7.89
N VAL A 113 5.98 6.38 7.88
CA VAL A 113 5.02 6.15 8.97
C VAL A 113 5.76 5.83 10.27
N ALA A 114 6.81 5.01 10.23
CA ALA A 114 7.61 4.66 11.41
C ALA A 114 8.30 5.88 12.03
N VAL A 115 8.94 6.72 11.21
CA VAL A 115 9.60 7.94 11.68
C VAL A 115 8.61 8.91 12.30
N GLU A 116 7.45 9.14 11.66
CA GLU A 116 6.47 10.08 12.19
C GLU A 116 5.83 9.57 13.50
N ALA A 117 5.56 8.25 13.59
CA ALA A 117 5.12 7.64 14.83
C ALA A 117 6.16 7.78 15.96
N MET A 118 7.46 7.59 15.66
CA MET A 118 8.53 7.83 16.64
C MET A 118 8.53 9.28 17.13
N LYS A 119 8.34 10.25 16.23
CA LYS A 119 8.25 11.68 16.59
C LYS A 119 7.07 11.96 17.52
N CYS A 120 5.94 11.27 17.38
CA CYS A 120 4.80 11.39 18.32
C CYS A 120 5.17 10.99 19.76
N LEU A 121 6.10 10.04 19.94
CA LEU A 121 6.62 9.62 21.25
C LEU A 121 7.80 10.50 21.74
N GLY A 122 8.33 11.37 20.88
CA GLY A 122 9.51 12.18 21.17
C GLY A 122 10.76 11.33 21.41
N GLY A 123 11.62 11.76 22.34
CA GLY A 123 12.88 11.06 22.64
C GLY A 123 12.68 9.61 23.11
N ALA A 124 11.56 9.31 23.78
CA ALA A 124 11.21 7.96 24.19
C ALA A 124 10.92 7.03 22.99
N GLY A 125 10.54 7.58 21.83
CA GLY A 125 10.38 6.79 20.60
C GLY A 125 11.70 6.37 19.97
N TYR A 126 12.82 7.03 20.31
CA TYR A 126 14.13 6.82 19.69
C TYR A 126 15.02 5.80 20.41
N VAL A 127 14.78 5.58 21.70
CA VAL A 127 15.58 4.64 22.51
C VAL A 127 15.24 3.19 22.17
N GLU A 128 16.22 2.30 22.25
CA GLU A 128 16.08 0.89 21.83
C GLU A 128 15.15 0.07 22.74
N GLU A 129 14.85 0.55 23.95
CA GLU A 129 13.83 0.00 24.83
C GLU A 129 12.41 0.21 24.29
N SER A 130 12.22 1.19 23.41
CA SER A 130 10.96 1.39 22.71
C SER A 130 10.78 0.40 21.56
N PRO A 131 9.60 -0.20 21.40
CA PRO A 131 9.33 -1.08 20.26
C PRO A 131 9.47 -0.34 18.91
N LEU A 132 9.30 0.98 18.89
CA LEU A 132 9.36 1.78 17.66
C LEU A 132 10.77 1.86 17.07
N ALA A 133 11.83 1.85 17.88
CA ALA A 133 13.21 1.85 17.39
C ALA A 133 13.48 0.58 16.55
N ARG A 134 13.02 -0.57 17.04
CA ARG A 134 13.07 -1.83 16.28
C ARG A 134 12.24 -1.76 15.00
N PHE A 135 11.01 -1.24 15.08
CA PHE A 135 10.12 -1.13 13.92
C PHE A 135 10.71 -0.23 12.83
N TYR A 136 11.35 0.88 13.21
CA TYR A 136 12.05 1.75 12.28
C TYR A 136 13.21 1.04 11.57
N ARG A 137 14.02 0.25 12.29
CA ARG A 137 15.11 -0.53 11.69
C ARG A 137 14.61 -1.63 10.76
N GLU A 138 13.43 -2.20 11.04
CA GLU A 138 12.80 -3.24 10.23
C GLU A 138 12.10 -2.69 8.97
N ALA A 139 11.56 -1.46 9.05
CA ALA A 139 10.77 -0.82 7.99
C ALA A 139 11.35 -0.92 6.56
N PRO A 140 12.67 -0.73 6.30
CA PRO A 140 13.21 -0.83 4.95
C PRO A 140 13.37 -2.27 4.46
N LEU A 141 13.41 -3.29 5.32
CA LEU A 141 13.74 -4.66 4.93
C LEU A 141 12.81 -5.19 3.83
N ASN A 142 11.51 -5.04 4.04
CA ASN A 142 10.48 -5.50 3.11
C ASN A 142 10.53 -4.78 1.74
N SER A 143 11.13 -3.59 1.68
CA SER A 143 11.35 -2.86 0.43
C SER A 143 12.52 -3.38 -0.39
N ILE A 144 13.45 -4.10 0.25
CA ILE A 144 14.66 -4.67 -0.35
C ILE A 144 14.42 -6.14 -0.71
N TRP A 145 13.78 -6.88 0.20
CA TRP A 145 13.50 -8.30 0.06
C TRP A 145 12.59 -8.57 -1.14
N GLU A 146 12.95 -9.61 -1.90
CA GLU A 146 12.11 -10.20 -2.95
C GLU A 146 11.59 -9.17 -3.98
N GLY A 147 12.52 -8.35 -4.47
CA GLY A 147 12.33 -7.36 -5.54
C GLY A 147 12.30 -5.92 -5.02
N SER A 148 13.37 -5.15 -5.25
CA SER A 148 13.39 -3.73 -4.86
C SER A 148 12.38 -2.90 -5.66
N GLY A 149 12.13 -1.65 -5.24
CA GLY A 149 11.09 -0.82 -5.83
C GLY A 149 11.12 -0.71 -7.37
N ASN A 150 12.30 -0.62 -7.98
CA ASN A 150 12.43 -0.60 -9.45
C ASN A 150 12.02 -1.93 -10.08
N VAL A 151 12.49 -3.06 -9.51
CA VAL A 151 12.16 -4.41 -10.01
C VAL A 151 10.66 -4.63 -9.99
N ILE A 152 10.00 -4.20 -8.92
CA ILE A 152 8.54 -4.32 -8.78
C ILE A 152 7.80 -3.43 -9.78
N CYS A 153 8.26 -2.20 -10.01
CA CYS A 153 7.62 -1.34 -11.01
C CYS A 153 7.75 -1.90 -12.42
N LEU A 154 8.92 -2.46 -12.76
CA LEU A 154 9.15 -3.12 -14.04
C LEU A 154 8.28 -4.39 -14.19
N ASP A 155 8.06 -5.14 -13.10
CA ASP A 155 7.15 -6.29 -13.12
C ASP A 155 5.70 -5.87 -13.41
N VAL A 156 5.23 -4.75 -12.86
CA VAL A 156 3.89 -4.20 -13.19
C VAL A 156 3.78 -3.89 -14.68
N LEU A 157 4.79 -3.22 -15.26
CA LEU A 157 4.81 -2.95 -16.71
C LEU A 157 4.83 -4.24 -17.53
N ARG A 158 5.57 -5.25 -17.08
CA ARG A 158 5.63 -6.57 -17.71
C ARG A 158 4.27 -7.29 -17.63
N THR A 159 3.54 -7.20 -16.52
CA THR A 159 2.17 -7.70 -16.40
C THR A 159 1.27 -7.05 -17.44
N MET A 160 1.33 -5.73 -17.57
CA MET A 160 0.51 -5.01 -18.55
C MET A 160 0.77 -5.48 -19.99
N GLN A 161 2.04 -5.76 -20.35
CA GLN A 161 2.41 -6.20 -21.69
C GLN A 161 2.11 -7.68 -21.96
N ARG A 162 2.32 -8.56 -20.98
CA ARG A 162 2.23 -10.03 -21.18
C ARG A 162 0.91 -10.63 -20.76
N GLU A 163 0.20 -9.97 -19.86
CA GLU A 163 -1.04 -10.42 -19.23
C GLU A 163 -2.07 -9.25 -19.26
N PRO A 164 -2.40 -8.71 -20.44
CA PRO A 164 -3.24 -7.51 -20.56
C PRO A 164 -4.62 -7.67 -19.94
N ASP A 165 -5.20 -8.88 -19.99
CA ASP A 165 -6.50 -9.18 -19.38
C ASP A 165 -6.46 -9.04 -17.85
N ALA A 166 -5.34 -9.41 -17.21
CA ALA A 166 -5.17 -9.23 -15.77
C ALA A 166 -5.10 -7.75 -15.41
N PHE A 167 -4.34 -6.96 -16.18
CA PHE A 167 -4.30 -5.51 -15.98
C PHE A 167 -5.65 -4.85 -16.23
N ALA A 168 -6.39 -5.30 -17.25
CA ALA A 168 -7.74 -4.82 -17.56
C ALA A 168 -8.74 -5.13 -16.43
N ALA A 169 -8.62 -6.27 -15.73
CA ALA A 169 -9.45 -6.60 -14.57
C ALA A 169 -9.26 -5.59 -13.42
N LEU A 170 -8.02 -5.19 -13.14
CA LEU A 170 -7.72 -4.14 -12.16
C LEU A 170 -8.31 -2.78 -12.59
N MET A 171 -8.13 -2.39 -13.85
CA MET A 171 -8.68 -1.13 -14.36
C MET A 171 -10.21 -1.10 -14.33
N THR A 172 -10.86 -2.22 -14.67
CA THR A 172 -12.33 -2.36 -14.59
C THR A 172 -12.83 -2.19 -13.16
N MET A 173 -12.14 -2.75 -12.17
CA MET A 173 -12.46 -2.56 -10.75
C MET A 173 -12.39 -1.07 -10.36
N LEU A 174 -11.39 -0.33 -10.85
CA LEU A 174 -11.24 1.10 -10.58
C LEU A 174 -12.29 1.94 -11.33
N ASP A 175 -12.60 1.60 -12.57
CA ASP A 175 -13.59 2.29 -13.40
C ASP A 175 -15.00 2.20 -12.85
N ALA A 176 -15.37 1.04 -12.29
CA ALA A 176 -16.66 0.84 -11.63
C ALA A 176 -16.90 1.88 -10.52
N ARG A 177 -15.83 2.38 -9.87
CA ARG A 177 -15.91 3.44 -8.85
C ARG A 177 -15.76 4.84 -9.45
N ALA A 178 -14.91 4.99 -10.46
CA ALA A 178 -14.64 6.29 -11.09
C ALA A 178 -15.90 6.93 -11.68
N ASN A 179 -16.86 6.14 -12.13
CA ASN A 179 -18.14 6.62 -12.66
C ASN A 179 -18.93 7.50 -11.67
N ALA A 180 -18.75 7.30 -10.36
CA ALA A 180 -19.38 8.07 -9.31
C ALA A 180 -18.45 9.12 -8.67
N ASP A 181 -17.17 9.17 -9.07
CA ASP A 181 -16.16 10.01 -8.42
C ASP A 181 -15.28 10.76 -9.45
N PRO A 182 -15.47 12.09 -9.61
CA PRO A 182 -14.69 12.90 -10.54
C PRO A 182 -13.18 12.92 -10.24
N ARG A 183 -12.77 12.80 -8.97
CA ARG A 183 -11.35 12.82 -8.56
C ARG A 183 -10.66 11.53 -8.96
N LEU A 184 -11.32 10.40 -8.75
CA LEU A 184 -10.82 9.10 -9.21
C LEU A 184 -10.80 9.05 -10.74
N SER A 185 -11.86 9.51 -11.41
CA SER A 185 -11.92 9.65 -12.87
C SER A 185 -10.74 10.44 -13.44
N GLN A 186 -10.44 11.62 -12.87
CA GLN A 186 -9.29 12.43 -13.31
C GLN A 186 -7.97 11.70 -13.09
N THR A 187 -7.80 10.99 -11.97
CA THR A 187 -6.58 10.23 -11.68
C THR A 187 -6.38 9.10 -12.68
N LEU A 188 -7.44 8.35 -13.00
CA LEU A 188 -7.38 7.27 -13.99
C LEU A 188 -7.12 7.78 -15.41
N ARG A 189 -7.61 8.98 -15.77
CA ARG A 189 -7.22 9.63 -17.04
C ARG A 189 -5.71 9.86 -17.10
N VAL A 190 -5.13 10.49 -16.08
CA VAL A 190 -3.68 10.73 -16.02
C VAL A 190 -2.88 9.42 -16.08
N ILE A 191 -3.34 8.36 -15.41
CA ILE A 191 -2.70 7.04 -15.49
C ILE A 191 -2.75 6.51 -16.92
N ARG A 192 -3.90 6.57 -17.59
CA ARG A 192 -4.03 6.12 -18.99
C ARG A 192 -3.13 6.90 -19.94
N ASP A 193 -3.04 8.21 -19.78
CA ASP A 193 -2.18 9.06 -20.61
C ASP A 193 -0.70 8.66 -20.46
N LEU A 194 -0.25 8.39 -19.24
CA LEU A 194 1.11 7.90 -18.98
C LEU A 194 1.36 6.50 -19.54
N LEU A 195 0.34 5.63 -19.53
CA LEU A 195 0.44 4.28 -20.08
C LEU A 195 0.42 4.25 -21.61
N ALA A 196 -0.14 5.29 -22.24
CA ALA A 196 -0.31 5.38 -23.69
C ALA A 196 0.94 5.83 -24.45
N ASP A 197 2.01 6.24 -23.76
CA ASP A 197 3.29 6.62 -24.36
C ASP A 197 4.38 5.56 -24.09
N PRO A 198 4.59 4.59 -24.99
CA PRO A 198 5.61 3.56 -24.83
C PRO A 198 7.04 4.11 -24.74
N GLY A 199 7.30 5.29 -25.31
CA GLY A 199 8.63 5.90 -25.34
C GLY A 199 9.09 6.41 -23.97
N THR A 200 8.15 6.71 -23.08
CA THR A 200 8.44 7.22 -21.73
C THR A 200 7.92 6.33 -20.61
N LEU A 201 7.25 5.22 -20.94
CA LEU A 201 6.59 4.34 -19.97
C LEU A 201 7.53 3.80 -18.88
N GLU A 202 8.71 3.30 -19.27
CA GLU A 202 9.69 2.78 -18.30
C GLU A 202 10.25 3.90 -17.40
N TRP A 203 10.49 5.08 -17.97
CA TRP A 203 10.92 6.27 -17.23
C TRP A 203 9.88 6.70 -16.18
N HIS A 204 8.60 6.61 -16.53
CA HIS A 204 7.48 6.94 -15.65
C HIS A 204 6.99 5.77 -14.78
N ALA A 205 7.63 4.60 -14.80
CA ALA A 205 7.12 3.38 -14.17
C ALA A 205 6.74 3.58 -12.69
N ARG A 206 7.61 4.23 -11.91
CA ARG A 206 7.31 4.54 -10.49
C ARG A 206 6.10 5.45 -10.34
N VAL A 207 6.01 6.51 -11.14
CA VAL A 207 4.89 7.46 -11.07
C VAL A 207 3.57 6.77 -11.41
N VAL A 208 3.57 5.91 -12.42
CA VAL A 208 2.39 5.11 -12.80
C VAL A 208 1.98 4.17 -11.66
N VAL A 209 2.92 3.41 -11.11
CA VAL A 209 2.65 2.44 -10.04
C VAL A 209 2.19 3.12 -8.76
N GLU A 210 2.75 4.29 -8.42
CA GLU A 210 2.30 5.11 -7.29
C GLU A 210 0.87 5.59 -7.47
N ARG A 211 0.54 6.13 -8.65
CA ARG A 211 -0.81 6.60 -8.95
C ARG A 211 -1.82 5.46 -8.95
N LEU A 212 -1.47 4.30 -9.47
CA LEU A 212 -2.30 3.09 -9.39
C LEU A 212 -2.54 2.68 -7.93
N ALA A 213 -1.49 2.65 -7.10
CA ALA A 213 -1.63 2.31 -5.68
C ALA A 213 -2.54 3.29 -4.94
N CYS A 214 -2.34 4.60 -5.13
CA CYS A 214 -3.19 5.63 -4.54
C CYS A 214 -4.64 5.55 -5.05
N ALA A 215 -4.86 5.26 -6.35
CA ALA A 215 -6.19 5.09 -6.91
C ALA A 215 -6.92 3.88 -6.29
N VAL A 216 -6.22 2.76 -6.09
CA VAL A 216 -6.77 1.58 -5.40
C VAL A 216 -7.09 1.91 -3.94
N GLN A 217 -6.16 2.53 -3.22
CA GLN A 217 -6.38 2.94 -1.83
C GLN A 217 -7.59 3.88 -1.71
N TYR A 218 -7.69 4.88 -2.58
CA TYR A 218 -8.82 5.79 -2.63
C TYR A 218 -10.14 5.08 -2.90
N ALA A 219 -10.18 4.21 -3.91
CA ALA A 219 -11.38 3.44 -4.25
C ALA A 219 -11.85 2.59 -3.07
N LEU A 220 -10.94 1.89 -2.39
CA LEU A 220 -11.26 1.05 -1.24
C LEU A 220 -11.70 1.87 -0.01
N LEU A 221 -11.02 2.99 0.27
CA LEU A 221 -11.42 3.89 1.35
C LEU A 221 -12.81 4.47 1.09
N SER A 222 -13.09 4.91 -0.14
CA SER A 222 -14.40 5.48 -0.50
C SER A 222 -15.54 4.46 -0.39
N GLU A 223 -15.26 3.17 -0.58
CA GLU A 223 -16.23 2.08 -0.43
C GLU A 223 -16.56 1.78 1.04
N HIS A 224 -15.58 1.93 1.94
CA HIS A 224 -15.71 1.53 3.34
C HIS A 224 -15.78 2.72 4.32
N ALA A 225 -15.69 3.95 3.82
CA ALA A 225 -15.87 5.14 4.63
C ALA A 225 -17.29 5.10 5.22
N ALA A 226 -17.39 5.00 6.54
CA ALA A 226 -18.66 5.23 7.23
C ALA A 226 -19.13 6.64 6.87
N ASN A 227 -20.42 6.80 6.54
CA ASN A 227 -21.02 8.13 6.43
C ASN A 227 -20.64 8.91 7.68
N PRO A 228 -20.01 10.11 7.56
CA PRO A 228 -19.66 10.88 8.73
C PRO A 228 -20.93 11.09 9.54
N THR A 229 -20.93 10.61 10.78
CA THR A 229 -21.98 10.93 11.75
C THR A 229 -22.05 12.46 11.81
N PRO A 230 -23.22 13.08 11.61
CA PRO A 230 -23.34 14.51 11.78
C PRO A 230 -22.87 14.87 13.19
N GLN A 231 -21.89 15.79 13.28
CA GLN A 231 -21.50 16.41 14.54
C GLN A 231 -22.66 17.25 15.09
#